data_AF-A0A432SRY5-F1
#
_entry.id   AF-A0A432SRY5-F1
#
_cell.length_a   1.000
_cell.length_b   1.000
_cell.length_c   1.000
_cell.angle_alpha   90.00
_cell.angle_beta   90.00
_cell.angle_gamma   90.00
#
_symmetry.space_group_name_H-M   'P 1'
#
loop_
_entity.id
_entity.type
_entity.pdbx_description
1 polymer ?
#
loop_
_entity_poly.entity_id
_entity_poly.type
_entity_poly.pdbx_seq_one_letter_code
_entity_poly.pdbx_strand_id
1 'polypeptide(L)'
;MGSKIIGLIAVLASGAFIYYCIDLKKDEIADAFHVSQTKETVTKAADINSSEVVVEESPSGLKEEKPIAKHIAENSTKTLPVVQDVEQKVEKSDPAFGVMFGDQINIVGMFAPPAKNKSLIRYIDQLCENKSCMNDIRFNEDIKEVSWQKNLVLLMKMFEREHIKKGSIYINSNVLHIEGEIESKRQKKELENLIAKLKKDGVFVEDETISMMTKVDTAAPEESAQKPATQTQIASKKIQKATDHKEVVGEREKSSEKPLVQQTKVTTTDDTFSNNLEDILKNHPLSFDNSVKNLSIESRKTLDKLVAVLKQNGPKKIEILGYSGTGENGVFGMVVSQKKADIVKNYLYKHGLRNIVSKGMGAQKTGAEIEIHIKNK
;
A
#
# COMPACT_ATOMS: atom_id res chain seq x y z
N MET A 1 6.86 10.42 64.33
CA MET A 1 6.85 9.76 62.99
C MET A 1 6.70 10.72 61.80
N GLY A 2 6.31 11.99 61.98
CA GLY A 2 6.00 12.89 60.84
C GLY A 2 7.19 13.40 59.99
N SER A 3 8.42 13.44 60.53
CA SER A 3 9.55 14.07 59.81
C SER A 3 10.10 13.23 58.63
N LYS A 4 9.93 11.90 58.66
CA LYS A 4 10.40 11.02 57.56
C LYS A 4 9.48 11.02 56.33
N ILE A 5 8.20 11.34 56.50
CA ILE A 5 7.21 11.33 55.41
C ILE A 5 7.38 12.59 54.53
N ILE A 6 7.72 13.73 55.13
CA ILE A 6 7.93 14.99 54.40
C ILE A 6 9.13 14.90 53.45
N GLY A 7 10.21 14.22 53.85
CA GLY A 7 11.37 14.01 52.99
C GLY A 7 11.07 13.18 51.74
N LEU A 8 10.19 12.17 51.85
CA LEU A 8 9.87 11.28 50.74
C LEU A 8 8.99 11.98 49.68
N ILE A 9 8.06 12.83 50.12
CA ILE A 9 7.21 13.63 49.22
C ILE A 9 8.04 14.66 48.44
N ALA A 10 9.04 15.29 49.07
CA ALA A 10 9.92 16.25 48.40
C ALA A 10 10.78 15.61 47.29
N VAL A 11 11.27 14.38 47.51
CA VAL A 11 12.05 13.64 46.50
C VAL A 11 11.18 13.25 45.30
N LEU A 12 9.94 12.80 45.55
CA LEU A 12 9.01 12.43 44.47
C LEU A 12 8.57 13.66 43.64
N ALA A 13 8.31 14.80 44.30
CA ALA A 13 7.96 16.04 43.60
C ALA A 13 9.12 16.56 42.73
N SER A 14 10.36 16.47 43.21
CA SER A 14 11.55 16.86 42.44
C SER A 14 11.76 15.98 41.21
N GLY A 15 11.60 14.66 41.35
CA GLY A 15 11.69 13.72 40.23
C GLY A 15 10.62 13.97 39.15
N ALA A 16 9.38 14.22 39.57
CA ALA A 16 8.29 14.55 38.64
C ALA A 16 8.53 15.87 37.90
N PHE A 17 9.09 16.88 38.58
CA PHE A 17 9.42 18.17 37.98
C PHE A 17 10.54 18.04 36.92
N ILE A 18 11.61 17.29 37.23
CA ILE A 18 12.69 17.03 36.27
C ILE A 18 12.16 16.28 35.04
N TYR A 19 11.33 15.25 35.25
CA TYR A 19 10.72 14.51 34.15
C TYR A 19 9.86 15.41 33.26
N TYR A 20 9.05 16.29 33.86
CA TYR A 20 8.23 17.26 33.13
C TYR A 20 9.07 18.28 32.34
N CYS A 21 10.18 18.76 32.91
CA CYS A 21 11.11 19.65 32.21
C CYS A 21 11.80 18.98 31.01
N ILE A 22 12.14 17.69 31.10
CA ILE A 22 12.72 16.93 29.99
C ILE A 22 11.69 16.74 28.88
N ASP A 23 10.44 16.43 29.21
CA ASP A 23 9.37 16.19 28.23
C ASP A 23 9.00 17.49 27.48
N LEU A 24 8.96 18.63 28.17
CA LEU A 24 8.73 19.94 27.56
C LEU A 24 9.85 20.40 26.60
N LYS A 25 11.09 19.97 26.82
CA LYS A 25 12.25 20.36 25.99
C LYS A 25 12.67 19.31 24.98
N LYS A 26 11.93 18.20 24.87
CA LYS A 26 12.27 17.08 23.97
C LYS A 26 12.40 17.52 22.52
N ASP A 27 11.55 18.45 22.08
CA ASP A 27 11.55 18.94 20.69
C ASP A 27 12.72 19.90 20.42
N GLU A 28 13.12 20.75 21.39
CA GLU A 28 14.29 21.64 21.25
C GLU A 28 15.62 20.87 21.24
N ILE A 29 15.72 19.78 22.00
CA ILE A 29 16.92 18.93 22.07
C ILE A 29 17.10 18.15 20.76
N ALA A 30 16.00 17.72 20.11
CA ALA A 30 16.06 17.02 18.83
C ALA A 30 16.66 17.88 17.71
N ASP A 31 16.37 19.19 17.71
CA ASP A 31 16.92 20.13 16.73
C ASP A 31 18.40 20.46 16.97
N ALA A 32 18.85 20.47 18.23
CA ALA A 32 20.24 20.73 18.58
C ALA A 32 21.21 19.61 18.15
N PHE A 33 20.75 18.36 18.08
CA PHE A 33 21.57 17.22 17.65
C PHE A 33 21.84 17.18 16.15
N HIS A 34 21.05 17.87 15.32
CA HIS A 34 21.26 17.91 13.87
C HIS A 34 22.32 18.93 13.40
N VAL A 35 22.81 19.82 14.28
CA VAL A 35 23.73 20.92 13.90
C VAL A 35 25.23 20.53 13.98
N SER A 36 25.58 19.35 14.50
CA SER A 36 26.99 18.99 14.77
C SER A 36 27.72 18.18 13.69
N GLN A 37 27.17 17.97 12.48
CA GLN A 37 27.83 17.14 11.44
C GLN A 37 28.31 17.87 10.18
N THR A 38 28.38 19.20 10.15
CA THR A 38 28.96 19.94 8.99
C THR A 38 30.09 20.85 9.41
N LYS A 39 31.26 20.28 9.70
CA LYS A 39 32.54 20.97 9.51
C LYS A 39 33.74 20.02 9.55
N GLU A 40 34.03 19.36 8.43
CA GLU A 40 35.42 19.08 8.06
C GLU A 40 35.66 19.51 6.61
N THR A 41 36.37 20.63 6.52
CA THR A 41 37.01 21.15 5.33
C THR A 41 38.35 20.43 5.18
N VAL A 42 38.61 19.76 4.06
CA VAL A 42 39.99 19.46 3.64
C VAL A 42 40.20 20.02 2.24
N THR A 43 41.18 20.90 2.18
CA THR A 43 41.68 21.63 1.01
C THR A 43 42.90 20.90 0.44
N LYS A 44 42.98 20.84 -0.90
CA LYS A 44 44.19 20.84 -1.76
C LYS A 44 45.09 19.59 -1.92
N ALA A 45 45.18 19.11 -3.17
CA ALA A 45 46.37 19.04 -4.04
C ALA A 45 45.90 18.51 -5.42
N ALA A 46 45.99 19.24 -6.54
CA ALA A 46 47.14 19.56 -7.39
C ALA A 46 47.76 18.34 -8.12
N ASP A 47 47.58 18.38 -9.45
CA ASP A 47 48.38 17.82 -10.56
C ASP A 47 48.51 16.29 -10.77
N ILE A 48 48.19 15.84 -12.00
CA ILE A 48 49.12 15.24 -13.01
C ILE A 48 48.36 14.39 -14.05
N ASN A 49 48.69 14.63 -15.34
CA ASN A 49 48.55 13.82 -16.58
C ASN A 49 47.13 13.46 -17.08
N SER A 50 46.66 13.90 -18.26
CA SER A 50 47.20 13.85 -19.64
C SER A 50 47.71 12.47 -20.07
N SER A 51 46.86 11.75 -20.81
CA SER A 51 47.25 10.67 -21.73
C SER A 51 46.29 10.68 -22.92
N GLU A 52 46.70 11.50 -23.87
CA GLU A 52 46.66 11.34 -25.32
C GLU A 52 46.25 9.93 -25.81
N VAL A 53 45.11 9.84 -26.49
CA VAL A 53 44.71 8.66 -27.28
C VAL A 53 45.09 8.95 -28.73
N VAL A 54 46.16 8.28 -29.15
CA VAL A 54 46.63 8.15 -30.53
C VAL A 54 45.63 7.27 -31.29
N VAL A 55 45.01 7.80 -32.34
CA VAL A 55 44.28 7.00 -33.34
C VAL A 55 45.19 6.88 -34.55
N GLU A 56 45.70 5.68 -34.78
CA GLU A 56 46.46 5.29 -35.98
C GLU A 56 45.57 5.37 -37.23
N GLU A 57 46.08 6.08 -38.23
CA GLU A 57 45.66 5.99 -39.62
C GLU A 57 46.14 4.66 -40.23
N SER A 58 45.27 4.01 -40.99
CA SER A 58 45.62 2.86 -41.82
C SER A 58 45.30 3.19 -43.30
N PRO A 59 46.28 3.13 -44.22
CA PRO A 59 46.07 3.42 -45.63
C PRO A 59 46.03 2.13 -46.47
N SER A 60 45.07 2.04 -47.39
CA SER A 60 45.06 1.17 -48.58
C SER A 60 43.84 1.59 -49.39
N GLY A 61 43.88 1.95 -50.67
CA GLY A 61 44.79 1.54 -51.73
C GLY A 61 43.92 1.21 -52.95
N LEU A 62 43.73 2.22 -53.80
CA LEU A 62 43.43 2.22 -55.24
C LEU A 62 42.85 0.94 -55.90
N LYS A 63 41.77 1.14 -56.67
CA LYS A 63 41.78 0.83 -58.12
C LYS A 63 40.77 1.68 -58.89
N GLU A 64 41.30 2.46 -59.83
CA GLU A 64 40.60 3.12 -60.92
C GLU A 64 40.03 2.08 -61.90
N GLU A 65 38.83 2.31 -62.42
CA GLU A 65 38.48 1.96 -63.80
C GLU A 65 37.63 3.09 -64.43
N LYS A 66 38.05 3.49 -65.63
CA LYS A 66 37.52 4.58 -66.47
C LYS A 66 36.29 4.14 -67.28
N PRO A 67 35.59 5.08 -67.96
CA PRO A 67 34.17 4.99 -68.21
C PRO A 67 33.80 4.45 -69.59
N ILE A 68 32.61 3.87 -69.70
CA ILE A 68 31.90 3.70 -70.97
C ILE A 68 30.56 4.45 -70.85
N ALA A 69 30.42 5.47 -71.68
CA ALA A 69 29.23 6.26 -71.83
C ALA A 69 28.20 5.56 -72.73
N LYS A 70 26.95 5.99 -72.52
CA LYS A 70 25.87 6.23 -73.48
C LYS A 70 24.74 5.19 -73.65
N HIS A 71 23.56 5.76 -73.36
CA HIS A 71 22.23 5.54 -73.95
C HIS A 71 21.45 4.29 -73.54
N ILE A 72 20.37 4.49 -72.79
CA ILE A 72 18.96 4.27 -73.23
C ILE A 72 18.02 4.28 -72.00
N ALA A 73 16.84 4.88 -72.20
CA ALA A 73 15.60 4.74 -71.44
C ALA A 73 15.46 5.51 -70.11
N GLU A 74 14.95 6.72 -70.27
CA GLU A 74 13.89 7.26 -69.42
C GLU A 74 12.81 6.19 -69.18
N ASN A 75 12.68 5.69 -67.95
CA ASN A 75 11.40 5.18 -67.47
C ASN A 75 11.33 5.13 -65.94
N SER A 76 10.46 5.98 -65.40
CA SER A 76 9.70 5.75 -64.18
C SER A 76 10.50 5.60 -62.87
N THR A 77 11.05 6.72 -62.38
CA THR A 77 11.32 6.92 -60.96
C THR A 77 9.99 7.01 -60.21
N LYS A 78 9.41 5.85 -59.90
CA LYS A 78 8.32 5.74 -58.93
C LYS A 78 8.93 5.89 -57.55
N THR A 79 8.92 7.12 -57.05
CA THR A 79 9.31 7.49 -55.69
C THR A 79 8.60 6.55 -54.71
N LEU A 80 9.35 5.65 -54.08
CA LEU A 80 8.84 4.87 -52.95
C LEU A 80 8.43 5.89 -51.87
N PRO A 81 7.21 5.78 -51.32
CA PRO A 81 6.79 6.68 -50.25
C PRO A 81 7.78 6.51 -49.10
N VAL A 82 8.41 7.64 -48.73
CA VAL A 82 9.17 7.76 -47.49
C VAL A 82 8.22 7.30 -46.38
N VAL A 83 8.51 6.11 -45.82
CA VAL A 83 7.84 5.63 -44.62
C VAL A 83 8.26 6.62 -43.55
N GLN A 84 7.40 7.60 -43.28
CA GLN A 84 7.55 8.45 -42.12
C GLN A 84 7.49 7.52 -40.92
N ASP A 85 8.60 7.37 -40.21
CA ASP A 85 8.64 6.77 -38.89
C ASP A 85 7.67 7.58 -38.02
N VAL A 86 6.42 7.10 -37.93
CA VAL A 86 5.45 7.62 -37.00
C VAL A 86 5.94 7.17 -35.64
N GLU A 87 6.73 8.02 -35.00
CA GLU A 87 7.14 7.87 -33.62
C GLU A 87 5.86 7.82 -32.77
N GLN A 88 5.35 6.61 -32.55
CA GLN A 88 4.21 6.39 -31.68
C GLN A 88 4.67 6.77 -30.28
N LYS A 89 4.28 7.97 -29.87
CA LYS A 89 4.49 8.47 -28.52
C LYS A 89 3.74 7.55 -27.56
N VAL A 90 4.46 6.58 -27.00
CA VAL A 90 3.92 5.63 -26.01
C VAL A 90 3.40 6.46 -24.84
N GLU A 91 2.10 6.36 -24.59
CA GLU A 91 1.49 7.06 -23.47
C GLU A 91 1.99 6.45 -22.16
N LYS A 92 2.62 7.28 -21.33
CA LYS A 92 3.12 6.84 -20.02
C LYS A 92 1.96 6.41 -19.13
N SER A 93 2.13 5.28 -18.44
CA SER A 93 1.21 4.78 -17.43
C SER A 93 1.31 5.59 -16.13
N ASP A 94 0.22 5.60 -15.37
CA ASP A 94 0.20 6.28 -14.08
C ASP A 94 0.92 5.45 -13.00
N PRO A 95 1.56 6.10 -12.00
CA PRO A 95 2.19 5.39 -10.92
C PRO A 95 1.14 4.78 -9.99
N ALA A 96 1.56 3.74 -9.28
CA ALA A 96 0.73 3.10 -8.27
C ALA A 96 1.59 2.73 -7.06
N PHE A 97 0.99 2.78 -5.88
CA PHE A 97 1.68 2.50 -4.63
C PHE A 97 0.71 1.94 -3.59
N GLY A 98 1.19 1.00 -2.79
CA GLY A 98 0.43 0.41 -1.71
C GLY A 98 1.32 0.12 -0.52
N VAL A 99 0.81 0.39 0.67
CA VAL A 99 1.41 -0.04 1.94
C VAL A 99 0.34 -0.63 2.84
N MET A 100 0.64 -1.78 3.44
CA MET A 100 -0.16 -2.41 4.48
C MET A 100 0.65 -2.48 5.76
N PHE A 101 0.06 -1.94 6.84
CA PHE A 101 0.65 -1.92 8.17
C PHE A 101 0.19 -3.15 8.97
N GLY A 102 1.15 -3.85 9.56
CA GLY A 102 0.95 -5.03 10.40
C GLY A 102 2.26 -5.44 11.08
N ASP A 103 2.33 -6.69 11.55
CA ASP A 103 3.56 -7.24 12.16
C ASP A 103 4.74 -7.23 11.18
N GLN A 104 4.44 -7.39 9.90
CA GLN A 104 5.33 -7.13 8.78
C GLN A 104 4.69 -6.07 7.90
N ILE A 105 5.45 -5.03 7.56
CA ILE A 105 5.00 -3.98 6.66
C ILE A 105 5.17 -4.48 5.22
N ASN A 106 4.09 -4.46 4.44
CA ASN A 106 4.14 -4.87 3.04
C ASN A 106 4.00 -3.63 2.16
N ILE A 107 4.99 -3.40 1.31
CA ILE A 107 5.10 -2.23 0.45
C ILE A 107 5.26 -2.69 -0.99
N VAL A 108 4.43 -2.16 -1.87
CA VAL A 108 4.49 -2.41 -3.31
C VAL A 108 4.33 -1.10 -4.05
N GLY A 109 5.11 -0.87 -5.09
CA GLY A 109 4.97 0.35 -5.88
C GLY A 109 5.59 0.27 -7.26
N MET A 110 5.08 1.09 -8.17
CA MET A 110 5.61 1.28 -9.50
C MET A 110 5.73 2.78 -9.77
N PHE A 111 6.95 3.26 -9.97
CA PHE A 111 7.26 4.68 -10.08
C PHE A 111 8.13 4.99 -11.31
N ALA A 112 8.18 6.27 -11.69
CA ALA A 112 9.19 6.76 -12.62
C ALA A 112 10.59 6.71 -11.97
N PRO A 113 11.69 6.44 -12.70
CA PRO A 113 13.04 6.37 -12.13
C PRO A 113 13.48 7.60 -11.32
N PRO A 114 13.12 8.85 -11.68
CA PRO A 114 13.42 10.03 -10.87
C PRO A 114 12.82 9.99 -9.45
N ALA A 115 11.82 9.13 -9.19
CA ALA A 115 11.25 8.95 -7.87
C ALA A 115 12.22 8.29 -6.86
N LYS A 116 13.25 7.57 -7.33
CA LYS A 116 14.20 6.83 -6.47
C LYS A 116 14.86 7.71 -5.41
N ASN A 117 15.09 8.99 -5.72
CA ASN A 117 15.75 9.94 -4.81
C ASN A 117 14.77 10.85 -4.05
N LYS A 118 13.45 10.61 -4.16
CA LYS A 118 12.42 11.44 -3.53
C LYS A 118 12.15 11.01 -2.08
N SER A 119 11.42 11.86 -1.37
CA SER A 119 11.13 11.70 0.06
C SER A 119 10.39 10.41 0.40
N LEU A 120 9.56 9.89 -0.51
CA LEU A 120 8.79 8.66 -0.28
C LEU A 120 9.69 7.44 -0.21
N ILE A 121 10.56 7.23 -1.19
CA ILE A 121 11.48 6.09 -1.24
C ILE A 121 12.43 6.12 -0.04
N ARG A 122 13.02 7.29 0.26
CA ARG A 122 13.88 7.46 1.44
C ARG A 122 13.18 7.11 2.76
N TYR A 123 11.92 7.51 2.92
CA TYR A 123 11.16 7.19 4.12
C TYR A 123 10.83 5.69 4.20
N ILE A 124 10.56 5.03 3.06
CA ILE A 124 10.34 3.59 2.99
C ILE A 124 11.61 2.83 3.38
N ASP A 125 12.78 3.22 2.87
CA ASP A 125 14.05 2.59 3.23
C ASP A 125 14.29 2.69 4.74
N GLN A 126 14.14 3.89 5.32
CA GLN A 126 14.23 4.10 6.77
C GLN A 126 13.21 3.26 7.55
N LEU A 127 11.98 3.14 7.05
CA LEU A 127 10.93 2.35 7.68
C LEU A 127 11.29 0.86 7.72
N CYS A 128 11.88 0.34 6.64
CA CYS A 128 12.25 -1.06 6.49
C CYS A 128 13.60 -1.42 7.14
N GLU A 129 14.45 -0.45 7.45
CA GLU A 129 15.62 -0.65 8.32
C GLU A 129 15.23 -0.93 9.77
N ASN A 130 14.15 -0.31 10.25
CA ASN A 130 13.74 -0.37 11.65
C ASN A 130 12.68 -1.44 11.94
N LYS A 131 12.06 -2.03 10.91
CA LYS A 131 10.91 -2.94 11.05
C LYS A 131 10.99 -4.09 10.05
N SER A 132 10.34 -5.20 10.40
CA SER A 132 10.12 -6.29 9.45
C SER A 132 9.31 -5.77 8.26
N CYS A 133 9.90 -5.83 7.08
CA CYS A 133 9.33 -5.22 5.88
C CYS A 133 9.51 -6.15 4.67
N MET A 134 8.49 -6.20 3.82
CA MET A 134 8.55 -6.79 2.48
C MET A 134 8.35 -5.65 1.47
N ASN A 135 9.40 -5.33 0.72
CA ASN A 135 9.43 -4.18 -0.19
C ASN A 135 9.58 -4.66 -1.64
N ASP A 136 8.56 -4.43 -2.47
CA ASP A 136 8.57 -4.67 -3.93
C ASP A 136 8.26 -3.35 -4.66
N ILE A 137 9.22 -2.42 -4.63
CA ILE A 137 9.16 -1.18 -5.40
C ILE A 137 9.94 -1.35 -6.70
N ARG A 138 9.28 -0.99 -7.81
CA ARG A 138 9.82 -1.06 -9.16
C ARG A 138 9.84 0.33 -9.80
N PHE A 139 10.81 0.53 -10.68
CA PHE A 139 10.96 1.76 -11.44
C PHE A 139 10.86 1.46 -12.94
N ASN A 140 10.09 2.26 -13.68
CA ASN A 140 9.90 2.10 -15.12
C ASN A 140 9.78 3.47 -15.81
N GLU A 141 10.54 3.67 -16.89
CA GLU A 141 10.59 4.91 -17.70
C GLU A 141 9.23 5.31 -18.28
N ASP A 142 8.35 4.32 -18.48
CA ASP A 142 7.00 4.50 -19.00
C ASP A 142 6.01 4.95 -17.92
N ILE A 143 6.47 5.31 -16.72
CA ILE A 143 5.62 5.80 -15.62
C ILE A 143 5.70 7.32 -15.51
N LYS A 144 4.56 7.97 -15.27
CA LYS A 144 4.49 9.41 -15.02
C LYS A 144 5.05 9.77 -13.63
N GLU A 145 5.66 10.95 -13.52
CA GLU A 145 5.96 11.55 -12.22
C GLU A 145 4.69 12.10 -11.55
N VAL A 146 4.68 12.15 -10.23
CA VAL A 146 3.53 12.59 -9.43
C VAL A 146 3.95 13.46 -8.25
N SER A 147 3.10 14.43 -7.92
CA SER A 147 3.31 15.42 -6.86
C SER A 147 2.90 14.93 -5.46
N TRP A 148 1.98 13.95 -5.38
CA TRP A 148 1.37 13.52 -4.11
C TRP A 148 2.33 12.80 -3.15
N GLN A 149 3.53 12.42 -3.59
CA GLN A 149 4.49 11.64 -2.80
C GLN A 149 4.83 12.29 -1.46
N LYS A 150 4.94 13.62 -1.41
CA LYS A 150 5.29 14.35 -0.17
C LYS A 150 4.18 14.23 0.88
N ASN A 151 2.93 14.45 0.49
CA ASN A 151 1.80 14.36 1.39
C ASN A 151 1.48 12.91 1.77
N LEU A 152 1.76 11.95 0.88
CA LEU A 152 1.66 10.54 1.18
C LEU A 152 2.63 10.10 2.29
N VAL A 153 3.87 10.62 2.30
CA VAL A 153 4.81 10.37 3.41
C VAL A 153 4.24 10.84 4.75
N LEU A 154 3.55 11.99 4.79
CA LEU A 154 2.93 12.48 6.02
C LEU A 154 1.81 11.55 6.50
N LEU A 155 1.02 11.02 5.56
CA LEU A 155 -0.02 10.04 5.86
C LEU A 155 0.57 8.73 6.41
N MET A 156 1.63 8.20 5.79
CA MET A 156 2.30 7.01 6.27
C MET A 156 2.92 7.21 7.66
N LYS A 157 3.55 8.36 7.91
CA LYS A 157 4.08 8.71 9.24
C LYS A 157 3.01 8.78 10.31
N MET A 158 1.82 9.30 9.97
CA MET A 158 0.68 9.30 10.88
C MET A 158 0.24 7.87 11.19
N PHE A 159 0.09 7.00 10.18
CA PHE A 159 -0.27 5.59 10.38
C PHE A 159 0.73 4.84 11.26
N GLU A 160 2.01 5.09 11.03
CA GLU A 160 3.09 4.50 11.80
C GLU A 160 3.07 4.97 13.26
N ARG A 161 3.03 6.28 13.49
CA ARG A 161 3.11 6.90 14.82
C ARG A 161 1.88 6.59 15.67
N GLU A 162 0.71 6.58 15.06
CA GLU A 162 -0.57 6.35 15.74
C GLU A 162 -0.93 4.86 15.86
N HIS A 163 -0.07 3.97 15.34
CA HIS A 163 -0.28 2.51 15.35
C HIS A 163 -1.66 2.08 14.84
N ILE A 164 -2.09 2.67 13.70
CA ILE A 164 -3.41 2.41 13.12
C ILE A 164 -3.55 0.92 12.78
N LYS A 165 -4.44 0.23 13.50
CA LYS A 165 -4.67 -1.22 13.31
C LYS A 165 -5.30 -1.47 11.95
N LYS A 166 -4.83 -2.54 11.29
CA LYS A 166 -5.26 -2.92 9.93
C LYS A 166 -5.14 -1.75 8.95
N GLY A 167 -4.18 -0.86 9.19
CA GLY A 167 -3.95 0.31 8.35
C GLY A 167 -3.51 -0.14 6.97
N SER A 168 -4.16 0.37 5.93
CA SER A 168 -3.65 0.26 4.56
C SER A 168 -3.86 1.55 3.80
N ILE A 169 -2.90 1.86 2.95
CA ILE A 169 -2.93 3.02 2.08
C ILE A 169 -2.61 2.52 0.68
N TYR A 170 -3.50 2.78 -0.27
CA TYR A 170 -3.33 2.38 -1.66
C TYR A 170 -3.63 3.55 -2.58
N ILE A 171 -2.78 3.82 -3.56
CA ILE A 171 -3.01 4.83 -4.59
C ILE A 171 -2.79 4.22 -5.96
N ASN A 172 -3.79 4.40 -6.82
CA ASN A 172 -3.70 4.10 -8.26
C ASN A 172 -3.94 5.38 -9.02
N SER A 173 -2.98 5.85 -9.80
CA SER A 173 -3.09 7.12 -10.49
C SER A 173 -3.33 8.26 -9.48
N ASN A 174 -4.55 8.81 -9.46
CA ASN A 174 -4.97 9.86 -8.53
C ASN A 174 -6.04 9.41 -7.54
N VAL A 175 -6.39 8.12 -7.48
CA VAL A 175 -7.36 7.60 -6.50
C VAL A 175 -6.63 6.95 -5.34
N LEU A 176 -6.77 7.54 -4.15
CA LEU A 176 -6.20 7.07 -2.90
C LEU A 176 -7.30 6.41 -2.05
N HIS A 177 -7.13 5.13 -1.76
CA HIS A 177 -7.92 4.38 -0.80
C HIS A 177 -7.18 4.32 0.53
N ILE A 178 -7.91 4.57 1.62
CA ILE A 178 -7.39 4.53 2.98
C ILE A 178 -8.29 3.62 3.81
N GLU A 179 -7.72 2.60 4.45
CA GLU A 179 -8.42 1.73 5.40
C GLU A 179 -7.68 1.72 6.75
N GLY A 180 -8.40 1.49 7.84
CA GLY A 180 -7.81 1.33 9.16
C GLY A 180 -8.80 1.58 10.30
N GLU A 181 -8.43 1.18 11.52
CA GLU A 181 -9.21 1.42 12.73
C GLU A 181 -8.69 2.68 13.45
N ILE A 182 -9.54 3.70 13.57
CA ILE A 182 -9.23 4.97 14.23
C ILE A 182 -9.83 4.95 15.64
N GLU A 183 -8.99 5.12 16.65
CA GLU A 183 -9.37 4.97 18.06
C GLU A 183 -9.69 6.31 18.74
N SER A 184 -9.23 7.45 18.19
CA SER A 184 -9.41 8.75 18.82
C SER A 184 -9.89 9.87 17.88
N LYS A 185 -10.56 10.88 18.46
CA LYS A 185 -10.97 12.10 17.75
C LYS A 185 -9.77 12.87 17.21
N ARG A 186 -8.63 12.82 17.93
CA ARG A 186 -7.37 13.43 17.52
C ARG A 186 -6.85 12.79 16.22
N GLN A 187 -6.77 11.46 16.17
CA GLN A 187 -6.35 10.72 14.98
C GLN A 187 -7.25 11.02 13.79
N LYS A 188 -8.58 11.01 14.00
CA LYS A 188 -9.54 11.33 12.94
C LYS A 188 -9.33 12.74 12.37
N LYS A 189 -9.17 13.74 13.23
CA LYS A 189 -8.93 15.13 12.81
C LYS A 189 -7.61 15.28 12.06
N GLU A 190 -6.56 14.59 12.51
CA GLU A 190 -5.27 14.60 11.81
C GLU A 190 -5.36 13.94 10.42
N LEU A 191 -6.05 12.80 10.32
CA LEU A 191 -6.33 12.13 9.06
C LEU A 191 -7.10 13.06 8.10
N GLU A 192 -8.19 13.68 8.55
CA GLU A 192 -8.97 14.64 7.75
C GLU A 192 -8.12 15.80 7.23
N ASN A 193 -7.21 16.33 8.05
CA ASN A 193 -6.28 17.38 7.65
C ASN A 193 -5.29 16.92 6.57
N LEU A 194 -4.80 15.68 6.65
CA LEU A 194 -3.90 15.10 5.64
C LEU A 194 -4.64 14.80 4.34
N ILE A 195 -5.87 14.26 4.43
CA ILE A 195 -6.76 14.06 3.28
C ILE A 195 -7.02 15.39 2.56
N ALA A 196 -7.27 16.48 3.31
CA ALA A 196 -7.47 17.80 2.71
C ALA A 196 -6.23 18.30 1.94
N LYS A 197 -5.00 17.98 2.39
CA LYS A 197 -3.77 18.29 1.66
C LYS A 197 -3.63 17.46 0.38
N LEU A 198 -3.92 16.16 0.45
CA LEU A 198 -3.89 15.27 -0.71
C LEU A 198 -4.91 15.68 -1.78
N LYS A 199 -6.12 16.07 -1.38
CA LYS A 199 -7.13 16.62 -2.29
C LYS A 199 -6.67 17.89 -3.00
N LYS A 200 -5.88 18.74 -2.34
CA LYS A 200 -5.27 19.94 -2.98
C LYS A 200 -4.22 19.58 -4.04
N ASP A 201 -3.59 18.41 -3.92
CA ASP A 201 -2.66 17.88 -4.93
C ASP A 201 -3.38 17.17 -6.10
N GLY A 202 -4.73 17.22 -6.15
CA GLY A 202 -5.52 16.57 -7.19
C GLY A 202 -5.83 15.09 -6.93
N VAL A 203 -5.57 14.58 -5.72
CA VAL A 203 -5.86 13.19 -5.35
C VAL A 203 -7.33 13.06 -4.91
N PHE A 204 -8.07 12.16 -5.55
CA PHE A 204 -9.38 11.70 -5.10
C PHE A 204 -9.18 10.70 -3.95
N VAL A 205 -9.89 10.88 -2.83
CA VAL A 205 -9.67 10.07 -1.62
C VAL A 205 -10.95 9.33 -1.24
N GLU A 206 -10.82 8.00 -1.16
CA GLU A 206 -11.81 7.07 -0.62
C GLU A 206 -11.37 6.63 0.78
N ASP A 207 -12.09 7.12 1.78
CA ASP A 207 -11.81 6.85 3.20
C ASP A 207 -12.77 5.78 3.73
N GLU A 208 -12.24 4.58 3.94
CA GLU A 208 -12.92 3.43 4.55
C GLU A 208 -12.48 3.22 6.02
N THR A 209 -11.92 4.24 6.68
CA THR A 209 -11.52 4.10 8.08
C THR A 209 -12.72 3.91 9.00
N ILE A 210 -12.57 2.98 9.95
CA ILE A 210 -13.61 2.64 10.93
C ILE A 210 -13.27 3.37 12.24
N SER A 211 -14.18 4.22 12.70
CA SER A 211 -14.05 4.91 13.98
C SER A 211 -14.54 4.02 15.12
N MET A 212 -13.63 3.54 15.97
CA MET A 212 -13.90 2.70 17.14
C MET A 212 -14.35 3.50 18.38
N MET A 213 -14.82 4.75 18.22
CA MET A 213 -15.33 5.55 19.33
C MET A 213 -16.60 4.89 19.90
N THR A 214 -16.39 3.95 20.83
CA THR A 214 -17.43 3.37 21.65
C THR A 214 -18.16 4.52 22.34
N LYS A 215 -19.50 4.47 22.37
CA LYS A 215 -20.38 5.43 23.03
C LYS A 215 -20.24 5.44 24.57
N VAL A 216 -19.06 5.16 25.08
CA VAL A 216 -18.73 5.20 26.49
C VAL A 216 -18.33 6.65 26.75
N ASP A 217 -19.18 7.35 27.49
CA ASP A 217 -19.03 8.71 28.07
C ASP A 217 -20.25 9.63 27.83
N THR A 218 -21.44 9.07 27.62
CA THR A 218 -22.69 9.72 28.06
C THR A 218 -23.05 9.24 29.47
N ALA A 219 -22.15 9.47 30.43
CA ALA A 219 -22.45 9.31 31.85
C ALA A 219 -21.53 10.23 32.66
N ALA A 220 -21.74 11.54 32.54
CA ALA A 220 -21.39 12.45 33.62
C ALA A 220 -22.55 12.45 34.63
N PRO A 221 -22.31 12.23 35.93
CA PRO A 221 -23.30 12.44 36.97
C PRO A 221 -23.65 13.93 37.03
N GLU A 222 -24.93 14.25 36.88
CA GLU A 222 -25.50 15.50 37.40
C GLU A 222 -25.34 15.48 38.92
N GLU A 223 -24.30 16.15 39.44
CA GLU A 223 -24.28 16.60 40.83
C GLU A 223 -24.45 18.13 40.86
N SER A 224 -25.68 18.49 41.25
CA SER A 224 -26.24 19.75 41.70
C SER A 224 -25.34 20.98 41.86
N ALA A 225 -25.74 22.07 41.20
CA ALA A 225 -25.73 23.41 41.81
C ALA A 225 -26.96 24.22 41.33
N GLN A 226 -27.76 24.67 42.29
CA GLN A 226 -29.00 25.43 42.12
C GLN A 226 -28.75 26.86 41.58
N LYS A 227 -29.53 27.26 40.56
CA LYS A 227 -30.28 28.53 40.25
C LYS A 227 -29.87 29.88 40.91
N PRO A 228 -30.21 31.08 40.34
CA PRO A 228 -31.49 31.34 39.62
C PRO A 228 -31.49 32.26 38.37
N ALA A 229 -32.47 31.95 37.52
CA ALA A 229 -33.36 32.80 36.71
C ALA A 229 -32.88 34.16 36.14
N THR A 230 -32.95 34.29 34.81
CA THR A 230 -33.57 35.46 34.17
C THR A 230 -34.27 35.01 32.89
N GLN A 231 -35.58 35.24 32.84
CA GLN A 231 -36.42 35.05 31.67
C GLN A 231 -36.22 36.23 30.70
N THR A 232 -36.07 35.95 29.41
CA THR A 232 -36.47 36.90 28.37
C THR A 232 -37.12 36.12 27.23
N GLN A 233 -38.41 36.36 27.07
CA GLN A 233 -39.24 35.86 25.99
C GLN A 233 -38.98 36.71 24.75
N ILE A 234 -38.67 36.11 23.60
CA ILE A 234 -38.84 36.74 22.30
C ILE A 234 -39.49 35.76 21.32
N ALA A 235 -40.76 36.08 21.04
CA ALA A 235 -41.47 36.03 19.77
C ALA A 235 -41.24 34.88 18.78
N SER A 236 -42.31 34.11 18.66
CA SER A 236 -42.67 33.14 17.63
C SER A 236 -42.71 33.75 16.21
N LYS A 237 -42.10 33.07 15.23
CA LYS A 237 -42.46 33.23 13.81
C LYS A 237 -42.57 31.86 13.13
N LYS A 238 -43.81 31.43 12.89
CA LYS A 238 -44.16 30.25 12.09
C LYS A 238 -43.92 30.55 10.62
N ILE A 239 -43.14 29.69 9.95
CA ILE A 239 -43.19 29.48 8.51
C ILE A 239 -43.27 27.97 8.31
N GLN A 240 -44.46 27.49 7.95
CA GLN A 240 -44.65 26.16 7.35
C GLN A 240 -44.51 26.33 5.84
N LYS A 241 -43.59 25.60 5.22
CA LYS A 241 -43.59 25.37 3.79
C LYS A 241 -43.23 23.92 3.50
N ALA A 242 -44.01 23.38 2.58
CA ALA A 242 -44.15 22.00 2.17
C ALA A 242 -42.90 21.37 1.55
N THR A 243 -42.83 20.04 1.66
CA THR A 243 -42.26 19.19 0.61
C THR A 243 -42.85 17.79 0.73
N ASP A 244 -43.78 17.48 -0.18
CA ASP A 244 -44.14 16.12 -0.58
C ASP A 244 -42.93 15.51 -1.29
N HIS A 245 -42.41 14.39 -0.77
CA HIS A 245 -41.51 13.53 -1.54
C HIS A 245 -42.26 12.29 -1.99
N LYS A 246 -42.58 12.31 -3.28
CA LYS A 246 -43.12 11.23 -4.08
C LYS A 246 -42.07 10.12 -4.19
N GLU A 247 -42.43 8.96 -3.66
CA GLU A 247 -41.74 7.68 -3.82
C GLU A 247 -41.80 7.26 -5.29
N VAL A 248 -40.63 7.18 -5.94
CA VAL A 248 -40.48 6.62 -7.28
C VAL A 248 -39.81 5.26 -7.13
N VAL A 249 -40.65 4.23 -7.22
CA VAL A 249 -40.27 2.84 -7.44
C VAL A 249 -39.65 2.75 -8.83
N GLY A 250 -38.34 2.48 -8.89
CA GLY A 250 -37.59 2.22 -10.13
C GLY A 250 -37.13 0.77 -10.17
N GLU A 251 -37.42 0.13 -11.29
CA GLU A 251 -37.30 -1.30 -11.53
C GLU A 251 -35.89 -1.88 -11.37
N ARG A 252 -35.91 -3.13 -10.93
CA ARG A 252 -34.79 -4.02 -10.69
C ARG A 252 -34.43 -4.69 -12.01
N GLU A 253 -33.38 -4.23 -12.69
CA GLU A 253 -32.80 -4.99 -13.80
C GLU A 253 -32.05 -6.22 -13.27
N LYS A 254 -32.53 -7.37 -13.75
CA LYS A 254 -32.08 -8.71 -13.42
C LYS A 254 -30.93 -9.05 -14.36
N SER A 255 -29.69 -8.69 -14.01
CA SER A 255 -28.52 -9.21 -14.72
C SER A 255 -28.14 -10.57 -14.15
N SER A 256 -28.50 -11.62 -14.89
CA SER A 256 -28.09 -13.00 -14.64
C SER A 256 -26.71 -13.23 -15.25
N GLU A 257 -25.65 -12.95 -14.50
CA GLU A 257 -24.32 -13.41 -14.86
C GLU A 257 -24.07 -14.79 -14.25
N LYS A 258 -23.68 -15.72 -15.12
CA LYS A 258 -23.52 -17.15 -14.86
C LYS A 258 -22.24 -17.38 -14.03
N PRO A 259 -22.23 -18.20 -12.97
CA PRO A 259 -21.03 -18.40 -12.16
C PRO A 259 -20.00 -19.21 -12.96
N LEU A 260 -18.84 -18.61 -13.24
CA LEU A 260 -17.69 -19.33 -13.78
C LEU A 260 -17.06 -20.14 -12.64
N VAL A 261 -17.06 -21.46 -12.76
CA VAL A 261 -16.44 -22.39 -11.79
C VAL A 261 -14.91 -22.32 -11.97
N GLN A 262 -14.20 -21.88 -10.93
CA GLN A 262 -12.76 -21.59 -10.93
C GLN A 262 -11.96 -22.72 -10.26
N GLN A 263 -10.71 -22.95 -10.65
CA GLN A 263 -9.91 -24.10 -10.21
C GLN A 263 -8.72 -23.66 -9.35
N THR A 264 -8.48 -24.36 -8.24
CA THR A 264 -7.27 -24.17 -7.39
C THR A 264 -6.18 -25.17 -7.77
N LYS A 265 -4.91 -24.73 -7.82
CA LYS A 265 -3.75 -25.59 -8.15
C LYS A 265 -2.83 -25.80 -6.93
N VAL A 266 -2.30 -27.01 -6.78
CA VAL A 266 -1.35 -27.41 -5.71
C VAL A 266 -0.15 -28.11 -6.36
N THR A 267 1.03 -28.11 -5.74
CA THR A 267 2.22 -28.84 -6.24
C THR A 267 3.09 -29.32 -5.06
N THR A 268 3.36 -30.64 -4.91
CA THR A 268 4.46 -31.22 -4.07
C THR A 268 4.60 -32.75 -4.17
N THR A 269 5.70 -33.30 -3.59
CA THR A 269 6.37 -34.61 -3.85
C THR A 269 6.17 -35.71 -2.78
N ASP A 270 5.00 -35.81 -2.14
CA ASP A 270 4.66 -36.93 -1.24
C ASP A 270 3.24 -37.43 -1.57
N ASP A 271 3.17 -38.40 -2.48
CA ASP A 271 2.06 -38.56 -3.42
C ASP A 271 0.69 -38.71 -2.76
N THR A 272 0.56 -39.46 -1.64
CA THR A 272 -0.77 -39.72 -1.07
C THR A 272 -1.34 -38.52 -0.31
N PHE A 273 -0.49 -37.81 0.44
CA PHE A 273 -0.91 -36.64 1.21
C PHE A 273 -1.18 -35.44 0.30
N SER A 274 -0.30 -35.21 -0.69
CA SER A 274 -0.44 -34.14 -1.66
C SER A 274 -1.68 -34.32 -2.53
N ASN A 275 -1.99 -35.55 -2.97
CA ASN A 275 -3.17 -35.82 -3.80
C ASN A 275 -4.48 -35.48 -3.07
N ASN A 276 -4.62 -35.86 -1.79
CA ASN A 276 -5.83 -35.56 -1.02
C ASN A 276 -6.04 -34.04 -0.85
N LEU A 277 -4.95 -33.30 -0.62
CA LEU A 277 -5.02 -31.85 -0.50
C LEU A 277 -5.43 -31.16 -1.80
N GLU A 278 -4.82 -31.60 -2.90
CA GLU A 278 -5.08 -31.08 -4.22
C GLU A 278 -6.52 -31.37 -4.65
N ASP A 279 -7.03 -32.57 -4.34
CA ASP A 279 -8.43 -32.93 -4.60
C ASP A 279 -9.41 -32.07 -3.80
N ILE A 280 -9.13 -31.75 -2.54
CA ILE A 280 -9.98 -30.85 -1.75
C ILE A 280 -10.09 -29.48 -2.43
N LEU A 281 -8.95 -28.88 -2.80
CA LEU A 281 -8.88 -27.53 -3.33
C LEU A 281 -9.32 -27.42 -4.80
N LYS A 282 -9.11 -28.45 -5.61
CA LYS A 282 -9.63 -28.53 -6.99
C LYS A 282 -11.15 -28.63 -7.03
N ASN A 283 -11.73 -29.45 -6.16
CA ASN A 283 -13.18 -29.68 -6.14
C ASN A 283 -13.94 -28.56 -5.44
N HIS A 284 -13.28 -27.80 -4.56
CA HIS A 284 -13.89 -26.72 -3.80
C HIS A 284 -12.95 -25.51 -3.79
N PRO A 285 -12.95 -24.69 -4.87
CA PRO A 285 -12.13 -23.50 -4.93
C PRO A 285 -12.47 -22.53 -3.81
N LEU A 286 -11.45 -21.85 -3.30
CA LEU A 286 -11.63 -20.83 -2.28
C LEU A 286 -12.11 -19.54 -2.94
N SER A 287 -13.34 -19.15 -2.61
CA SER A 287 -13.96 -17.88 -2.98
C SER A 287 -14.14 -16.95 -1.78
N PHE A 288 -14.18 -15.65 -2.07
CA PHE A 288 -14.47 -14.60 -1.11
C PHE A 288 -15.91 -14.08 -1.30
N ASP A 289 -16.43 -13.40 -0.28
CA ASP A 289 -17.63 -12.59 -0.49
C ASP A 289 -17.34 -11.39 -1.42
N ASN A 290 -18.41 -10.71 -1.86
CA ASN A 290 -18.34 -9.58 -2.78
C ASN A 290 -17.42 -8.42 -2.31
N SER A 291 -16.98 -8.43 -1.05
CA SER A 291 -16.17 -7.37 -0.47
C SER A 291 -14.68 -7.72 -0.36
N VAL A 292 -14.28 -8.95 -0.68
CA VAL A 292 -12.94 -9.50 -0.36
C VAL A 292 -12.55 -9.36 1.12
N LYS A 293 -13.50 -9.06 2.02
CA LYS A 293 -13.25 -8.90 3.46
C LYS A 293 -13.41 -10.23 4.19
N ASN A 294 -14.24 -11.15 3.68
CA ASN A 294 -14.43 -12.46 4.30
C ASN A 294 -14.42 -13.61 3.29
N LEU A 295 -14.03 -14.79 3.77
CA LEU A 295 -14.21 -16.05 3.07
C LEU A 295 -15.70 -16.36 2.93
N SER A 296 -16.10 -16.98 1.82
CA SER A 296 -17.44 -17.52 1.68
C SER A 296 -17.70 -18.66 2.69
N ILE A 297 -18.97 -18.99 2.95
CA ILE A 297 -19.34 -20.10 3.85
C ILE A 297 -18.74 -21.42 3.35
N GLU A 298 -18.78 -21.67 2.03
CA GLU A 298 -18.25 -22.89 1.42
C GLU A 298 -16.72 -22.95 1.48
N SER A 299 -16.04 -21.81 1.30
CA SER A 299 -14.59 -21.72 1.49
C SER A 299 -14.16 -22.07 2.91
N ARG A 300 -14.92 -21.63 3.92
CA ARG A 300 -14.64 -21.99 5.33
C ARG A 300 -14.75 -23.50 5.56
N LYS A 301 -15.82 -24.14 5.07
CA LYS A 301 -15.97 -25.61 5.16
C LYS A 301 -14.82 -26.34 4.47
N THR A 302 -14.35 -25.83 3.34
CA THR A 302 -13.20 -26.38 2.62
C THR A 302 -11.92 -26.26 3.43
N LEU A 303 -11.67 -25.09 4.02
CA LEU A 303 -10.52 -24.88 4.90
C LEU A 303 -10.60 -25.73 6.17
N ASP A 304 -11.78 -26.03 6.70
CA ASP A 304 -11.92 -26.94 7.85
C ASP A 304 -11.49 -28.37 7.50
N LYS A 305 -11.87 -28.86 6.31
CA LYS A 305 -11.37 -30.16 5.79
C LYS A 305 -9.85 -30.12 5.64
N LEU A 306 -9.32 -29.03 5.06
CA LEU A 306 -7.88 -28.81 4.91
C LEU A 306 -7.15 -28.84 6.26
N VAL A 307 -7.69 -28.16 7.27
CA VAL A 307 -7.15 -28.13 8.64
C VAL A 307 -7.11 -29.53 9.25
N ALA A 308 -8.16 -30.33 9.08
CA ALA A 308 -8.21 -31.70 9.60
C ALA A 308 -7.08 -32.56 9.01
N VAL A 309 -6.91 -32.50 7.68
CA VAL A 309 -5.83 -33.22 6.96
C VAL A 309 -4.45 -32.72 7.39
N LEU A 310 -4.25 -31.40 7.46
CA LEU A 310 -2.97 -30.80 7.88
C LEU A 310 -2.58 -31.19 9.30
N LYS A 311 -3.52 -31.25 10.24
CA LYS A 311 -3.24 -31.64 11.63
C LYS A 311 -2.80 -33.10 11.77
N GLN A 312 -3.35 -34.00 10.97
CA GLN A 312 -2.99 -35.42 10.99
C GLN A 312 -1.57 -35.69 10.48
N ASN A 313 -1.04 -34.79 9.64
CA ASN A 313 0.25 -34.97 8.96
C ASN A 313 1.40 -34.18 9.60
N GLY A 314 1.19 -33.67 10.82
CA GLY A 314 2.19 -32.98 11.62
C GLY A 314 2.50 -31.55 11.16
N PRO A 315 3.45 -30.87 11.82
CA PRO A 315 3.77 -29.47 11.52
C PRO A 315 4.49 -29.35 10.16
N LYS A 316 3.84 -28.75 9.18
CA LYS A 316 4.40 -28.43 7.86
C LYS A 316 4.52 -26.92 7.67
N LYS A 317 5.37 -26.49 6.73
CA LYS A 317 5.41 -25.09 6.28
C LYS A 317 4.31 -24.91 5.23
N ILE A 318 3.47 -23.90 5.39
CA ILE A 318 2.36 -23.62 4.47
C ILE A 318 2.64 -22.28 3.80
N GLU A 319 2.58 -22.24 2.47
CA GLU A 319 2.67 -21.04 1.66
C GLU A 319 1.34 -20.81 0.96
N ILE A 320 0.76 -19.63 1.17
CA ILE A 320 -0.50 -19.20 0.57
C ILE A 320 -0.18 -18.14 -0.46
N LEU A 321 -0.53 -18.40 -1.71
CA LEU A 321 -0.42 -17.45 -2.80
C LEU A 321 -1.82 -16.93 -3.10
N GLY A 322 -2.03 -15.63 -2.98
CA GLY A 322 -3.28 -14.99 -3.38
C GLY A 322 -3.16 -14.36 -4.75
N TYR A 323 -4.29 -14.22 -5.42
CA TYR A 323 -4.42 -13.59 -6.73
C TYR A 323 -5.65 -12.68 -6.77
N SER A 324 -5.54 -11.54 -7.44
CA SER A 324 -6.63 -10.57 -7.52
C SER A 324 -7.74 -11.03 -8.47
N GLY A 325 -7.40 -11.85 -9.46
CA GLY A 325 -8.28 -12.31 -10.53
C GLY A 325 -7.78 -11.86 -11.90
N THR A 326 -8.64 -11.95 -12.92
CA THR A 326 -8.32 -11.47 -14.27
C THR A 326 -8.62 -9.97 -14.41
N GLY A 327 -7.67 -9.20 -14.95
CA GLY A 327 -7.89 -7.79 -15.32
C GLY A 327 -7.37 -6.77 -14.31
N GLU A 328 -7.09 -7.17 -13.08
CA GLU A 328 -6.53 -6.29 -12.04
C GLU A 328 -4.99 -6.37 -12.02
N ASN A 329 -4.38 -5.92 -13.10
CA ASN A 329 -2.91 -5.84 -13.21
C ASN A 329 -2.37 -4.66 -12.37
N GLY A 330 -1.15 -4.80 -11.85
CA GLY A 330 -0.46 -3.72 -11.12
C GLY A 330 -0.64 -3.77 -9.61
N VAL A 331 -0.45 -2.63 -8.95
CA VAL A 331 -0.32 -2.56 -7.48
C VAL A 331 -1.64 -2.84 -6.77
N PHE A 332 -2.79 -2.46 -7.33
CA PHE A 332 -4.11 -2.81 -6.78
C PHE A 332 -4.25 -4.32 -6.65
N GLY A 333 -3.96 -5.03 -7.75
CA GLY A 333 -4.00 -6.47 -7.78
C GLY A 333 -3.07 -7.09 -6.75
N MET A 334 -1.87 -6.54 -6.57
CA MET A 334 -0.94 -7.00 -5.54
C MET A 334 -1.50 -6.82 -4.11
N VAL A 335 -2.14 -5.70 -3.82
CA VAL A 335 -2.76 -5.45 -2.49
C VAL A 335 -3.96 -6.37 -2.27
N VAL A 336 -4.88 -6.46 -3.23
CA VAL A 336 -6.07 -7.32 -3.16
C VAL A 336 -5.64 -8.78 -2.99
N SER A 337 -4.70 -9.25 -3.81
CA SER A 337 -4.19 -10.60 -3.73
C SER A 337 -3.50 -10.92 -2.40
N GLN A 338 -2.72 -9.98 -1.85
CA GLN A 338 -2.12 -10.13 -0.52
C GLN A 338 -3.20 -10.20 0.57
N LYS A 339 -4.21 -9.32 0.52
CA LYS A 339 -5.33 -9.30 1.47
C LYS A 339 -6.08 -10.64 1.47
N LYS A 340 -6.36 -11.20 0.29
CA LYS A 340 -6.94 -12.54 0.14
C LYS A 340 -6.07 -13.61 0.80
N ALA A 341 -4.76 -13.61 0.53
CA ALA A 341 -3.83 -14.57 1.14
C ALA A 341 -3.77 -14.44 2.68
N ASP A 342 -3.78 -13.21 3.20
CA ASP A 342 -3.74 -12.92 4.63
C ASP A 342 -5.02 -13.35 5.35
N ILE A 343 -6.19 -13.22 4.72
CA ILE A 343 -7.46 -13.72 5.27
C ILE A 343 -7.39 -15.24 5.47
N VAL A 344 -6.89 -15.99 4.47
CA VAL A 344 -6.72 -17.44 4.58
C VAL A 344 -5.70 -17.79 5.66
N LYS A 345 -4.55 -17.10 5.70
CA LYS A 345 -3.53 -17.27 6.75
C LYS A 345 -4.11 -17.09 8.15
N ASN A 346 -4.87 -16.02 8.37
CA ASN A 346 -5.51 -15.72 9.64
C ASN A 346 -6.56 -16.77 10.02
N TYR A 347 -7.30 -17.30 9.04
CA TYR A 347 -8.22 -18.41 9.26
C TYR A 347 -7.48 -19.65 9.79
N LEU A 348 -6.41 -20.06 9.11
CA LEU A 348 -5.62 -21.23 9.50
C LEU A 348 -4.94 -21.05 10.87
N TYR A 349 -4.47 -19.84 11.19
CA TYR A 349 -3.92 -19.52 12.52
C TYR A 349 -4.93 -19.69 13.65
N LYS A 350 -6.16 -19.20 13.46
CA LYS A 350 -7.25 -19.37 14.42
C LYS A 350 -7.60 -20.84 14.66
N HIS A 351 -7.34 -21.71 13.68
CA HIS A 351 -7.57 -23.15 13.78
C HIS A 351 -6.36 -23.94 14.30
N GLY A 352 -5.33 -23.25 14.81
CA GLY A 352 -4.20 -23.87 15.49
C GLY A 352 -3.04 -24.29 14.58
N LEU A 353 -3.12 -24.02 13.27
CA LEU A 353 -1.98 -24.23 12.38
C LEU A 353 -0.92 -23.13 12.60
N ARG A 354 0.34 -23.43 12.27
CA ARG A 354 1.50 -22.53 12.45
C ARG A 354 2.41 -22.63 11.22
N ASN A 355 3.47 -21.81 11.15
CA ASN A 355 4.45 -21.78 10.05
C ASN A 355 3.82 -21.45 8.68
N ILE A 356 2.98 -20.41 8.65
CA ILE A 356 2.22 -20.01 7.48
C ILE A 356 2.78 -18.70 6.92
N VAL A 357 3.13 -18.72 5.63
CA VAL A 357 3.54 -17.55 4.85
C VAL A 357 2.42 -17.24 3.86
N SER A 358 2.13 -15.96 3.67
CA SER A 358 1.14 -15.46 2.70
C SER A 358 1.82 -14.49 1.75
N LYS A 359 1.50 -14.57 0.46
CA LYS A 359 2.03 -13.69 -0.59
C LYS A 359 0.93 -13.33 -1.58
N GLY A 360 0.79 -12.04 -1.88
CA GLY A 360 0.03 -11.56 -3.02
C GLY A 360 0.85 -11.69 -4.30
N MET A 361 0.25 -12.29 -5.33
CA MET A 361 0.90 -12.52 -6.62
C MET A 361 0.35 -11.60 -7.72
N GLY A 362 -0.60 -10.72 -7.38
CA GLY A 362 -1.26 -9.83 -8.33
C GLY A 362 -2.27 -10.57 -9.20
N ALA A 363 -2.41 -10.13 -10.45
CA ALA A 363 -3.27 -10.79 -11.40
C ALA A 363 -2.72 -12.18 -11.80
N GLN A 364 -3.61 -13.15 -11.98
CA GLN A 364 -3.26 -14.46 -12.54
C GLN A 364 -4.03 -14.70 -13.84
N LYS A 365 -3.43 -15.50 -14.72
CA LYS A 365 -4.13 -16.03 -15.90
C LYS A 365 -5.04 -17.21 -15.58
N THR A 366 -4.79 -17.96 -14.51
CA THR A 366 -5.38 -19.28 -14.28
C THR A 366 -6.71 -19.26 -13.50
N GLY A 367 -7.26 -18.08 -13.21
CA GLY A 367 -8.59 -17.91 -12.61
C GLY A 367 -8.72 -18.37 -11.16
N ALA A 368 -7.68 -18.97 -10.55
CA ALA A 368 -7.64 -19.25 -9.13
C ALA A 368 -7.46 -17.96 -8.33
N GLU A 369 -8.18 -17.78 -7.22
CA GLU A 369 -7.97 -16.63 -6.33
C GLU A 369 -6.96 -16.93 -5.21
N ILE A 370 -6.79 -18.20 -4.84
CA ILE A 370 -5.84 -18.67 -3.81
C ILE A 370 -5.20 -19.97 -4.29
N GLU A 371 -3.89 -20.12 -4.11
CA GLU A 371 -3.19 -21.39 -4.13
C GLU A 371 -2.55 -21.66 -2.75
N ILE A 372 -2.54 -22.92 -2.33
CA ILE A 372 -1.92 -23.33 -1.06
C ILE A 372 -0.88 -24.40 -1.36
N HIS A 373 0.37 -24.10 -1.01
CA HIS A 373 1.52 -24.97 -1.22
C HIS A 373 2.02 -25.45 0.14
N ILE A 374 2.16 -26.76 0.31
CA ILE A 374 2.73 -27.35 1.54
C ILE A 374 4.17 -27.72 1.26
N LYS A 375 5.10 -27.23 2.08
CA LYS A 375 6.52 -27.54 1.97
C LYS A 375 6.95 -28.45 3.13
N ASN A 376 7.65 -29.52 2.78
CA ASN A 376 8.41 -30.29 3.76
C ASN A 376 9.52 -29.41 4.33
N LYS A 377 9.76 -29.55 5.64
CA LYS A 377 10.77 -28.76 6.36
C LYS A 377 12.16 -29.03 5.85
#